data_AF-A0A367MDJ7-F1
#
_entry.id   AF-A0A367MDJ7-F1
#
_cell.length_a   1.000
_cell.length_b   1.000
_cell.length_c   1.000
_cell.angle_alpha   90.00
_cell.angle_beta   90.00
_cell.angle_gamma   90.00
#
_symmetry.space_group_name_H-M   'P 1'
#
loop_
_entity.id
_entity.type
_entity.pdbx_description
1 polymer ?
#
loop_
_entity_poly.entity_id
_entity_poly.type
_entity_poly.pdbx_seq_one_letter_code
_entity_poly.pdbx_strand_id
1 'polypeptide(L)'
;MLEAYRKHVEERAAQGVVPQPLNAEQTAGLVELLKNPPAGEEEFLLDLITNRVPPGVDEAAYVKAGFLSAIVKGEATSPLIDKQRAAELLGTMQGGYNIATLVELLDDAELANTAAEQLKHTLLMFDAFHDVAERAKKGNAAAKSVLQSWADGEWFKAKPEVPDKLTLTVFKVPGETNTDYLSPAPDAWSRPDIPLHALAMLKMARDGIEPVQPGSVGPLKQIEVVKAKGFPVAYVGDVVGTGSSRKSATNSVLWFFGDDIPFVPNKRAGGFCFGTKIAPIFYNTMEDAGALPIEFDCTNLAMGDVIDVYPYEGKVVRHDSGEVVTTFELKTPVLLDEVRAGGRIPLIVGRGLTEKARAELGLGASDLFRKPEAPADSGKGFTLAQKMVGRACGLPEGQGVRPGTYCEPKMTTVGSQDTTGPM
;
A
#
# COMPACT_ATOMS: atom_id res chain seq x y z
N MET A 1 -11.03 -28.13 7.98
CA MET A 1 -10.50 -26.86 7.41
C MET A 1 -10.57 -26.86 5.88
N LEU A 2 -9.86 -27.75 5.16
CA LEU A 2 -9.81 -27.74 3.68
C LEU A 2 -11.17 -27.83 2.98
N GLU A 3 -12.03 -28.78 3.37
CA GLU A 3 -13.35 -28.95 2.75
C GLU A 3 -14.20 -27.68 2.87
N ALA A 4 -14.28 -27.11 4.09
CA ALA A 4 -14.99 -25.86 4.33
C ALA A 4 -14.37 -24.68 3.55
N TYR A 5 -13.04 -24.62 3.44
CA TYR A 5 -12.36 -23.59 2.66
C TYR A 5 -12.65 -23.71 1.16
N ARG A 6 -12.61 -24.93 0.60
CA ARG A 6 -12.94 -25.18 -0.82
C ARG A 6 -14.39 -24.82 -1.13
N LYS A 7 -15.32 -25.17 -0.24
CA LYS A 7 -16.72 -24.73 -0.35
C LYS A 7 -16.86 -23.20 -0.35
N HIS A 8 -16.15 -22.51 0.53
CA HIS A 8 -16.10 -21.04 0.54
C HIS A 8 -15.52 -20.46 -0.75
N VAL A 9 -14.47 -21.08 -1.31
CA VAL A 9 -13.92 -20.68 -2.61
C VAL A 9 -14.99 -20.80 -3.71
N GLU A 10 -15.75 -21.90 -3.76
CA GLU A 10 -16.84 -22.08 -4.71
C GLU A 10 -17.96 -21.05 -4.53
N GLU A 11 -18.39 -20.80 -3.28
CA GLU A 11 -19.41 -19.80 -2.94
C GLU A 11 -18.99 -18.37 -3.37
N ARG A 12 -17.71 -18.05 -3.20
CA ARG A 12 -17.13 -16.74 -3.59
C ARG A 12 -16.94 -16.64 -5.10
N ALA A 13 -16.51 -17.70 -5.75
CA ALA A 13 -16.42 -17.76 -7.21
C ALA A 13 -17.79 -17.57 -7.88
N ALA A 14 -18.86 -18.12 -7.30
CA ALA A 14 -20.24 -17.90 -7.78
C ALA A 14 -20.69 -16.42 -7.67
N GLN A 15 -20.08 -15.63 -6.78
CA GLN A 15 -20.26 -14.18 -6.66
C GLN A 15 -19.29 -13.38 -7.54
N GLY A 16 -18.36 -14.04 -8.25
CA GLY A 16 -17.34 -13.40 -9.08
C GLY A 16 -16.19 -12.77 -8.29
N VAL A 17 -15.94 -13.23 -7.06
CA VAL A 17 -14.90 -12.66 -6.18
C VAL A 17 -13.97 -13.73 -5.62
N VAL A 18 -12.76 -13.31 -5.25
CA VAL A 18 -11.77 -14.18 -4.60
C VAL A 18 -12.21 -14.57 -3.17
N PRO A 19 -11.73 -15.70 -2.63
CA PRO A 19 -12.01 -16.08 -1.24
C PRO A 19 -11.54 -15.01 -0.26
N GLN A 20 -12.20 -14.93 0.89
CA GLN A 20 -11.73 -14.11 2.01
C GLN A 20 -10.37 -14.62 2.52
N PRO A 21 -9.56 -13.75 3.18
CA PRO A 21 -8.37 -14.20 3.89
C PRO A 21 -8.73 -15.24 4.96
N LEU A 22 -7.75 -16.08 5.32
CA LEU A 22 -7.92 -17.02 6.42
C LEU A 22 -8.08 -16.26 7.73
N ASN A 23 -9.06 -16.66 8.53
CA ASN A 23 -9.18 -16.20 9.91
C ASN A 23 -8.27 -17.02 10.84
N ALA A 24 -8.27 -16.69 12.14
CA ALA A 24 -7.43 -17.35 13.13
C ALA A 24 -7.73 -18.86 13.26
N GLU A 25 -9.00 -19.26 13.28
CA GLU A 25 -9.41 -20.67 13.38
C GLU A 25 -8.98 -21.49 12.16
N GLN A 26 -9.19 -20.95 10.96
CA GLN A 26 -8.74 -21.59 9.73
C GLN A 26 -7.22 -21.68 9.67
N THR A 27 -6.51 -20.64 10.12
CA THR A 27 -5.04 -20.64 10.17
C THR A 27 -4.53 -21.67 11.18
N ALA A 28 -5.17 -21.84 12.33
CA ALA A 28 -4.85 -22.90 13.28
C ALA A 28 -5.09 -24.30 12.67
N GLY A 29 -6.20 -24.49 11.96
CA GLY A 29 -6.45 -25.72 11.20
C GLY A 29 -5.42 -25.98 10.10
N LEU A 30 -4.95 -24.93 9.42
CA LEU A 30 -3.88 -25.02 8.43
C LEU A 30 -2.55 -25.43 9.06
N VAL A 31 -2.22 -24.92 10.25
CA VAL A 31 -1.01 -25.30 10.98
C VAL A 31 -0.97 -26.80 11.25
N GLU A 32 -2.08 -27.41 11.68
CA GLU A 32 -2.14 -28.86 11.90
C GLU A 32 -1.97 -29.67 10.61
N LEU A 33 -2.51 -29.17 9.50
CA LEU A 33 -2.29 -29.76 8.17
C LEU A 33 -0.84 -29.62 7.71
N LEU A 34 -0.19 -28.49 7.97
CA LEU A 34 1.22 -28.28 7.63
C LEU A 34 2.16 -29.19 8.45
N LYS A 35 1.78 -29.58 9.68
CA LYS A 35 2.53 -30.56 10.47
C LYS A 35 2.38 -31.99 9.94
N ASN A 36 1.21 -32.33 9.37
CA ASN A 36 0.91 -33.65 8.84
C ASN A 36 0.11 -33.55 7.52
N PRO A 37 0.77 -33.21 6.40
CA PRO A 37 0.09 -32.86 5.16
C PRO A 37 -0.54 -34.09 4.52
N PRO A 38 -1.82 -34.00 4.08
CA PRO A 38 -2.40 -35.00 3.20
C PRO A 38 -1.63 -35.06 1.88
N ALA A 39 -1.47 -36.27 1.34
CA ALA A 39 -0.78 -36.47 0.07
C ALA A 39 -1.49 -35.72 -1.08
N GLY A 40 -0.72 -34.95 -1.86
CA GLY A 40 -1.21 -34.18 -3.00
C GLY A 40 -1.77 -32.79 -2.66
N GLU A 41 -1.76 -32.39 -1.39
CA GLU A 41 -2.21 -31.07 -0.93
C GLU A 41 -1.04 -30.12 -0.61
N GLU A 42 0.21 -30.56 -0.76
CA GLU A 42 1.40 -29.88 -0.25
C GLU A 42 1.55 -28.45 -0.79
N GLU A 43 1.46 -28.28 -2.11
CA GLU A 43 1.56 -26.96 -2.76
C GLU A 43 0.40 -26.04 -2.36
N PHE A 44 -0.80 -26.59 -2.20
CA PHE A 44 -1.98 -25.82 -1.82
C PHE A 44 -1.88 -25.30 -0.39
N LEU A 45 -1.40 -26.13 0.55
CA LEU A 45 -1.16 -25.71 1.93
C LEU A 45 -0.07 -24.63 2.01
N LEU A 46 0.99 -24.76 1.20
CA LEU A 46 2.05 -23.75 1.10
C LEU A 46 1.55 -22.44 0.52
N ASP A 47 0.67 -22.46 -0.50
CA ASP A 47 0.04 -21.24 -1.02
C ASP A 47 -0.81 -20.55 0.05
N LEU A 48 -1.63 -21.32 0.79
CA LEU A 48 -2.51 -20.78 1.82
C LEU A 48 -1.73 -20.04 2.93
N ILE A 49 -0.67 -20.66 3.46
CA ILE A 49 0.12 -20.02 4.53
C ILE A 49 0.93 -18.84 4.00
N THR A 50 1.35 -18.89 2.74
CA THR A 50 2.18 -17.84 2.12
C THR A 50 1.35 -16.62 1.74
N ASN A 51 0.18 -16.81 1.12
CA ASN A 51 -0.55 -15.77 0.40
C ASN A 51 -1.95 -15.46 0.96
N ARG A 52 -2.51 -16.30 1.84
CA ARG A 52 -3.91 -16.18 2.28
C ARG A 52 -4.11 -15.75 3.73
N VAL A 53 -3.05 -15.52 4.49
CA VAL A 53 -3.12 -15.00 5.87
C VAL A 53 -2.84 -13.48 5.87
N PRO A 54 -3.68 -12.64 6.51
CA PRO A 54 -3.39 -11.23 6.68
C PRO A 54 -2.03 -10.97 7.36
N PRO A 55 -1.32 -9.87 7.02
CA PRO A 55 -0.08 -9.49 7.68
C PRO A 55 -0.34 -8.72 8.99
N GLY A 56 0.73 -8.27 9.66
CA GLY A 56 0.61 -7.33 10.77
C GLY A 56 0.22 -7.98 12.09
N VAL A 57 -0.75 -7.36 12.77
CA VAL A 57 -1.24 -7.75 14.10
C VAL A 57 -2.65 -8.35 14.06
N ASP A 58 -3.06 -8.86 12.90
CA ASP A 58 -4.29 -9.64 12.77
C ASP A 58 -4.21 -10.94 13.60
N GLU A 59 -5.35 -11.44 14.07
CA GLU A 59 -5.41 -12.66 14.89
C GLU A 59 -4.91 -13.90 14.12
N ALA A 60 -5.14 -13.98 12.81
CA ALA A 60 -4.60 -15.03 11.97
C ALA A 60 -3.08 -14.88 11.78
N ALA A 61 -2.59 -13.64 11.67
CA ALA A 61 -1.16 -13.34 11.64
C ALA A 61 -0.46 -13.80 12.93
N TYR A 62 -1.11 -13.63 14.09
CA TYR A 62 -0.59 -14.12 15.37
C TYR A 62 -0.36 -15.63 15.34
N VAL A 63 -1.35 -16.40 14.87
CA VAL A 63 -1.25 -17.87 14.75
C VAL A 63 -0.14 -18.27 13.77
N LYS A 64 -0.09 -17.62 12.59
CA LYS A 64 0.96 -17.86 11.59
C LYS A 64 2.35 -17.56 12.16
N ALA A 65 2.55 -16.39 12.77
CA ALA A 65 3.83 -16.00 13.37
C ALA A 65 4.25 -17.00 14.45
N GLY A 66 3.34 -17.36 15.37
CA GLY A 66 3.62 -18.31 16.43
C GLY A 66 4.08 -19.67 15.91
N PHE A 67 3.43 -20.20 14.87
CA PHE A 67 3.84 -21.46 14.24
C PHE A 67 5.21 -21.37 13.57
N LEU A 68 5.45 -20.33 12.76
CA LEU A 68 6.73 -20.15 12.07
C LEU A 68 7.88 -19.93 13.08
N SER A 69 7.62 -19.17 14.15
CA SER A 69 8.55 -19.00 15.27
C SER A 69 8.86 -20.32 15.98
N ALA A 70 7.87 -21.20 16.17
CA ALA A 70 8.09 -22.53 16.75
C ALA A 70 8.94 -23.43 15.84
N ILE A 71 8.80 -23.34 14.50
CA ILE A 71 9.65 -24.07 13.56
C ILE A 71 11.11 -23.62 13.69
N VAL A 72 11.39 -22.32 13.63
CA VAL A 72 12.78 -21.82 13.69
C VAL A 72 13.45 -22.14 15.04
N LYS A 73 12.66 -22.17 16.13
CA LYS A 73 13.11 -22.57 17.48
C LYS A 73 13.22 -24.08 17.68
N GLY A 74 12.76 -24.90 16.73
CA GLY A 74 12.76 -26.37 16.84
C GLY A 74 11.71 -26.92 17.81
N GLU A 75 10.71 -26.12 18.18
CA GLU A 75 9.59 -26.47 19.06
C GLU A 75 8.43 -27.13 18.28
N ALA A 76 8.40 -26.92 16.96
CA ALA A 76 7.48 -27.56 16.03
C ALA A 76 8.23 -28.02 14.77
N THR A 77 7.64 -28.95 14.04
CA THR A 77 8.19 -29.44 12.76
C THR A 77 7.10 -29.50 11.70
N SER A 78 7.50 -29.35 10.45
CA SER A 78 6.66 -29.55 9.27
C SER A 78 7.52 -30.22 8.19
N PRO A 79 7.01 -31.23 7.48
CA PRO A 79 7.70 -31.78 6.32
C PRO A 79 7.72 -30.82 5.11
N LEU A 80 6.95 -29.72 5.13
CA LEU A 80 6.85 -28.76 4.03
C LEU A 80 7.57 -27.44 4.26
N ILE A 81 7.84 -27.10 5.53
CA ILE A 81 8.45 -25.84 5.93
C ILE A 81 9.63 -26.13 6.85
N ASP A 82 10.83 -26.03 6.30
CA ASP A 82 12.05 -26.05 7.09
C ASP A 82 12.29 -24.71 7.81
N LYS A 83 13.35 -24.67 8.63
CA LYS A 83 13.70 -23.46 9.40
C LYS A 83 13.99 -22.26 8.52
N GLN A 84 14.69 -22.45 7.41
CA GLN A 84 15.05 -21.36 6.51
C GLN A 84 13.78 -20.76 5.88
N ARG A 85 12.89 -21.61 5.37
CA ARG A 85 11.61 -21.19 4.79
C ARG A 85 10.71 -20.53 5.83
N ALA A 86 10.72 -20.99 7.07
CA ALA A 86 9.96 -20.35 8.15
C ALA A 86 10.47 -18.93 8.44
N ALA A 87 11.79 -18.72 8.47
CA ALA A 87 12.39 -17.39 8.62
C ALA A 87 12.05 -16.46 7.43
N GLU A 88 12.07 -16.98 6.20
CA GLU A 88 11.63 -16.23 5.01
C GLU A 88 10.16 -15.81 5.11
N LEU A 89 9.27 -16.74 5.49
CA LEU A 89 7.83 -16.45 5.64
C LEU A 89 7.53 -15.46 6.77
N LEU A 90 8.31 -15.46 7.85
CA LEU A 90 8.24 -14.41 8.87
C LEU A 90 8.57 -13.04 8.26
N GLY A 91 9.52 -12.97 7.33
CA GLY A 91 9.90 -11.75 6.61
C GLY A 91 8.78 -11.14 5.77
N THR A 92 7.81 -11.94 5.31
CA THR A 92 6.72 -11.45 4.45
C THR A 92 5.53 -10.86 5.20
N MET A 93 5.53 -10.92 6.54
CA MET A 93 4.37 -10.54 7.37
C MET A 93 4.24 -9.02 7.62
N GLN A 94 5.03 -8.20 6.90
CA GLN A 94 5.14 -6.74 6.96
C GLN A 94 5.63 -6.13 8.28
N GLY A 95 5.24 -6.69 9.43
CA GLY A 95 5.59 -6.24 10.77
C GLY A 95 4.62 -6.78 11.83
N GLY A 96 4.85 -6.43 13.10
CA GLY A 96 4.04 -6.94 14.21
C GLY A 96 4.64 -8.21 14.82
N TYR A 97 3.87 -9.30 14.86
CA TYR A 97 4.24 -10.51 15.63
C TYR A 97 5.48 -11.24 15.12
N ASN A 98 5.90 -11.00 13.88
CA ASN A 98 7.09 -11.59 13.27
C ASN A 98 8.42 -10.96 13.74
N ILE A 99 8.39 -9.68 14.15
CA ILE A 99 9.60 -8.85 14.34
C ILE A 99 10.52 -9.41 15.42
N ALA A 100 9.97 -9.70 16.60
CA ALA A 100 10.77 -10.16 17.73
C ALA A 100 11.57 -11.43 17.39
N THR A 101 10.92 -12.40 16.71
CA THR A 101 11.60 -13.63 16.28
C THR A 101 12.67 -13.34 15.25
N LEU A 102 12.41 -12.53 14.22
CA LEU A 102 13.45 -12.19 13.23
C LEU A 102 14.67 -11.51 13.86
N VAL A 103 14.44 -10.63 14.84
CA VAL A 103 15.54 -9.97 15.58
C VAL A 103 16.32 -10.96 16.45
N GLU A 104 15.65 -11.89 17.13
CA GLU A 104 16.29 -12.98 17.88
C GLU A 104 17.17 -13.85 16.97
N LEU A 105 16.69 -14.17 15.75
CA LEU A 105 17.40 -15.00 14.80
C LEU A 105 18.71 -14.38 14.28
N LEU A 106 18.95 -13.08 14.47
CA LEU A 106 20.24 -12.48 14.16
C LEU A 106 21.40 -13.09 14.95
N ASP A 107 21.11 -13.68 16.12
CA ASP A 107 22.10 -14.36 16.97
C ASP A 107 22.24 -15.86 16.66
N ASP A 108 21.43 -16.40 15.75
CA ASP A 108 21.43 -17.81 15.36
C ASP A 108 22.43 -18.08 14.21
N ALA A 109 23.36 -19.03 14.42
CA ALA A 109 24.44 -19.29 13.47
C ALA A 109 23.97 -19.82 12.09
N GLU A 110 22.82 -20.47 12.04
CA GLU A 110 22.23 -21.04 10.82
C GLU A 110 21.34 -20.01 10.11
N LEU A 111 20.56 -19.24 10.88
CA LEU A 111 19.48 -18.40 10.34
C LEU A 111 19.79 -16.90 10.32
N ALA A 112 20.89 -16.43 10.92
CA ALA A 112 21.21 -15.00 11.00
C ALA A 112 21.24 -14.29 9.66
N ASN A 113 21.78 -14.92 8.61
CA ASN A 113 21.80 -14.32 7.27
C ASN A 113 20.40 -14.22 6.68
N THR A 114 19.59 -15.28 6.78
CA THR A 114 18.20 -15.27 6.30
C THR A 114 17.38 -14.20 7.02
N ALA A 115 17.49 -14.12 8.34
CA ALA A 115 16.81 -13.12 9.15
C ALA A 115 17.26 -11.70 8.81
N ALA A 116 18.56 -11.49 8.59
CA ALA A 116 19.08 -10.21 8.13
C ALA A 116 18.47 -9.81 6.79
N GLU A 117 18.47 -10.69 5.77
CA GLU A 117 17.87 -10.39 4.47
C GLU A 117 16.39 -10.00 4.59
N GLN A 118 15.63 -10.64 5.47
CA GLN A 118 14.23 -10.25 5.71
C GLN A 118 14.11 -8.88 6.41
N LEU A 119 14.93 -8.61 7.42
CA LEU A 119 14.88 -7.37 8.19
C LEU A 119 15.31 -6.15 7.36
N LYS A 120 16.22 -6.31 6.39
CA LYS A 120 16.65 -5.23 5.48
C LYS A 120 15.48 -4.56 4.74
N HIS A 121 14.42 -5.31 4.44
CA HIS A 121 13.23 -4.83 3.74
C HIS A 121 12.02 -4.58 4.66
N THR A 122 12.17 -4.81 5.98
CA THR A 122 11.11 -4.61 6.96
C THR A 122 11.12 -3.17 7.46
N LEU A 123 10.07 -2.40 7.17
CA LEU A 123 9.98 -0.98 7.54
C LEU A 123 9.43 -0.76 8.94
N LEU A 124 8.49 -1.61 9.36
CA LEU A 124 7.73 -1.47 10.61
C LEU A 124 8.53 -1.95 11.84
N MET A 125 9.79 -1.52 11.95
CA MET A 125 10.69 -1.88 13.05
C MET A 125 10.39 -1.10 14.33
N PHE A 126 9.95 0.16 14.21
CA PHE A 126 9.68 1.05 15.34
C PHE A 126 10.77 0.97 16.43
N ASP A 127 10.44 0.58 17.66
CA ASP A 127 11.39 0.50 18.76
C ASP A 127 12.32 -0.71 18.68
N ALA A 128 11.94 -1.79 17.98
CA ALA A 128 12.80 -2.95 17.74
C ALA A 128 14.03 -2.62 16.87
N PHE A 129 14.06 -1.42 16.28
CA PHE A 129 15.29 -0.84 15.73
C PHE A 129 16.44 -0.85 16.77
N HIS A 130 16.14 -0.50 18.02
CA HIS A 130 17.15 -0.43 19.08
C HIS A 130 17.73 -1.81 19.41
N ASP A 131 16.93 -2.86 19.33
CA ASP A 131 17.37 -4.24 19.57
C ASP A 131 18.36 -4.72 18.50
N VAL A 132 18.18 -4.30 17.25
CA VAL A 132 19.12 -4.57 16.16
C VAL A 132 20.38 -3.72 16.32
N ALA A 133 20.22 -2.44 16.66
CA ALA A 133 21.33 -1.52 16.87
C ALA A 133 22.26 -1.95 18.01
N GLU A 134 21.69 -2.40 19.12
CA GLU A 134 22.46 -2.91 20.26
C GLU A 134 23.27 -4.16 19.87
N ARG A 135 22.68 -5.10 19.12
CA ARG A 135 23.40 -6.28 18.60
C ARG A 135 24.56 -5.89 17.69
N ALA A 136 24.34 -4.95 16.78
CA ALA A 136 25.38 -4.47 15.89
C ALA A 136 26.53 -3.81 16.68
N LYS A 137 26.22 -2.98 17.69
CA LYS A 137 27.20 -2.39 18.62
C LYS A 137 28.02 -3.45 19.36
N LYS A 138 27.38 -4.56 19.76
CA LYS A 138 28.05 -5.71 20.40
C LYS A 138 28.87 -6.58 19.43
N GLY A 139 28.85 -6.28 18.14
CA GLY A 139 29.69 -6.94 17.14
C GLY A 139 28.99 -7.95 16.24
N ASN A 140 27.67 -8.16 16.38
CA ASN A 140 26.91 -9.09 15.54
C ASN A 140 26.97 -8.65 14.06
N ALA A 141 27.53 -9.50 13.19
CA ALA A 141 27.76 -9.19 11.79
C ALA A 141 26.46 -9.05 10.98
N ALA A 142 25.48 -9.92 11.23
CA ALA A 142 24.17 -9.87 10.58
C ALA A 142 23.43 -8.58 10.94
N ALA A 143 23.40 -8.21 12.23
CA ALA A 143 22.80 -6.96 12.69
C ALA A 143 23.48 -5.71 12.10
N LYS A 144 24.82 -5.72 11.99
CA LYS A 144 25.56 -4.63 11.29
C LYS A 144 25.13 -4.51 9.83
N SER A 145 24.96 -5.63 9.13
CA SER A 145 24.52 -5.62 7.73
C SER A 145 23.11 -5.05 7.57
N VAL A 146 22.20 -5.34 8.51
CA VAL A 146 20.83 -4.80 8.52
C VAL A 146 20.87 -3.28 8.73
N LEU A 147 21.62 -2.80 9.73
CA LEU A 147 21.76 -1.36 9.98
C LEU A 147 22.35 -0.61 8.79
N GLN A 148 23.39 -1.17 8.17
CA GLN A 148 24.01 -0.58 6.98
C GLN A 148 23.02 -0.52 5.81
N SER A 149 22.29 -1.60 5.55
CA SER A 149 21.27 -1.67 4.50
C SER A 149 20.16 -0.62 4.68
N TRP A 150 19.66 -0.45 5.91
CA TRP A 150 18.69 0.61 6.21
C TRP A 150 19.28 2.00 6.00
N ALA A 151 20.53 2.23 6.44
CA ALA A 151 21.22 3.51 6.29
C ALA A 151 21.50 3.87 4.82
N ASP A 152 21.68 2.85 3.97
CA ASP A 152 21.87 2.98 2.53
C ASP A 152 20.55 3.02 1.75
N GLY A 153 19.41 2.84 2.43
CA GLY A 153 18.08 2.86 1.83
C GLY A 153 17.83 1.73 0.83
N GLU A 154 18.38 0.54 1.05
CA GLU A 154 18.21 -0.60 0.13
C GLU A 154 16.74 -1.00 -0.04
N TRP A 155 15.94 -0.90 1.03
CA TRP A 155 14.48 -1.13 0.99
C TRP A 155 13.78 -0.27 -0.09
N PHE A 156 14.27 0.94 -0.33
CA PHE A 156 13.75 1.87 -1.32
C PHE A 156 14.35 1.63 -2.70
N LYS A 157 15.67 1.43 -2.75
CA LYS A 157 16.41 1.19 -4.01
C LYS A 157 16.00 -0.11 -4.70
N ALA A 158 15.62 -1.13 -3.94
CA ALA A 158 15.14 -2.42 -4.47
C ALA A 158 13.78 -2.30 -5.19
N LYS A 159 13.02 -1.21 -4.95
CA LYS A 159 11.78 -0.95 -5.68
C LYS A 159 12.05 -0.23 -7.00
N PRO A 160 11.33 -0.58 -8.07
CA PRO A 160 11.49 0.07 -9.38
C PRO A 160 11.13 1.55 -9.26
N GLU A 161 11.90 2.38 -9.98
CA GLU A 161 11.57 3.79 -10.12
C GLU A 161 10.30 3.99 -10.94
N VAL A 162 9.61 5.11 -10.72
CA VAL A 162 8.55 5.53 -11.62
C VAL A 162 9.18 5.73 -13.01
N PRO A 163 8.70 5.05 -14.07
CA PRO A 163 9.24 5.20 -15.41
C PRO A 163 9.12 6.63 -15.95
N ASP A 164 10.04 7.02 -16.82
CA ASP A 164 9.97 8.30 -17.55
C ASP A 164 8.71 8.42 -18.41
N LYS A 165 8.19 7.27 -18.87
CA LYS A 165 6.99 7.16 -19.69
C LYS A 165 6.09 6.02 -19.20
N LEU A 166 4.82 6.34 -18.98
CA LEU A 166 3.76 5.41 -18.61
C LEU A 166 2.74 5.35 -19.76
N THR A 167 2.60 4.19 -20.40
CA THR A 167 1.52 3.97 -21.38
C THR A 167 0.30 3.39 -20.67
N LEU A 168 -0.83 4.09 -20.73
CA LEU A 168 -2.02 3.80 -19.93
C LEU A 168 -3.28 3.79 -20.79
N THR A 169 -4.23 2.91 -20.46
CA THR A 169 -5.60 2.96 -21.01
C THR A 169 -6.52 3.75 -20.09
N VAL A 170 -7.31 4.65 -20.66
CA VAL A 170 -8.21 5.53 -19.91
C VAL A 170 -9.53 4.82 -19.57
N PHE A 171 -9.87 4.76 -18.28
CA PHE A 171 -11.24 4.50 -17.81
C PHE A 171 -11.88 5.84 -17.40
N LYS A 172 -12.61 6.47 -18.33
CA LYS A 172 -13.19 7.81 -18.14
C LYS A 172 -14.57 7.73 -17.48
N VAL A 173 -14.77 8.48 -16.40
CA VAL A 173 -16.09 8.78 -15.82
C VAL A 173 -16.37 10.28 -16.00
N PRO A 174 -17.24 10.66 -16.96
CA PRO A 174 -17.57 12.06 -17.21
C PRO A 174 -18.20 12.76 -16.01
N GLY A 175 -17.91 14.05 -15.85
CA GLY A 175 -18.44 14.90 -14.79
C GLY A 175 -17.80 14.66 -13.43
N GLU A 176 -18.60 14.77 -12.38
CA GLU A 176 -18.18 14.59 -11.00
C GLU A 176 -18.25 13.12 -10.57
N THR A 177 -17.15 12.60 -10.04
CA THR A 177 -17.09 11.36 -9.28
C THR A 177 -17.12 11.66 -7.79
N ASN A 178 -18.30 11.58 -7.17
CA ASN A 178 -18.43 11.55 -5.71
C ASN A 178 -17.96 10.20 -5.14
N THR A 179 -17.39 10.17 -3.93
CA THR A 179 -16.95 8.91 -3.29
C THR A 179 -18.10 7.93 -3.05
N ASP A 180 -19.35 8.40 -2.93
CA ASP A 180 -20.52 7.52 -2.84
C ASP A 180 -20.78 6.74 -4.14
N TYR A 181 -20.30 7.24 -5.27
CA TYR A 181 -20.38 6.52 -6.53
C TYR A 181 -19.41 5.34 -6.60
N LEU A 182 -18.27 5.46 -5.92
CA LEU A 182 -17.22 4.44 -5.87
C LEU A 182 -17.43 3.44 -4.73
N SER A 183 -18.09 3.88 -3.67
CA SER A 183 -18.39 3.11 -2.47
C SER A 183 -19.75 3.58 -1.92
N PRO A 184 -20.87 3.03 -2.39
CA PRO A 184 -22.20 3.53 -2.01
C PRO A 184 -22.51 3.30 -0.52
N ALA A 185 -23.25 4.24 0.08
CA ALA A 185 -23.60 4.15 1.50
C ALA A 185 -24.37 2.87 1.92
N PRO A 186 -25.33 2.34 1.13
CA PRO A 186 -26.04 1.10 1.49
C PRO A 186 -25.13 -0.13 1.61
N ASP A 187 -23.94 -0.08 1.02
CA ASP A 187 -22.96 -1.17 0.99
C ASP A 187 -21.84 -0.96 2.03
N ALA A 188 -22.01 -0.02 2.97
CA ALA A 188 -20.99 0.29 3.97
C ALA A 188 -20.57 -0.93 4.82
N TRP A 189 -21.49 -1.89 5.02
CA TRP A 189 -21.25 -3.13 5.78
C TRP A 189 -20.19 -4.04 5.13
N SER A 190 -20.00 -3.96 3.81
CA SER A 190 -19.05 -4.83 3.09
C SER A 190 -17.68 -4.20 2.90
N ARG A 191 -17.46 -2.94 3.32
CA ARG A 191 -16.21 -2.18 3.10
C ARG A 191 -14.92 -2.91 3.50
N PRO A 192 -14.87 -3.71 4.59
CA PRO A 192 -13.67 -4.47 4.94
C PRO A 192 -13.35 -5.62 3.96
N ASP A 193 -14.35 -6.16 3.27
CA ASP A 193 -14.19 -7.18 2.22
C ASP A 193 -14.01 -6.48 0.87
N ILE A 194 -12.79 -6.00 0.60
CA ILE A 194 -12.47 -5.19 -0.59
C ILE A 194 -12.97 -5.81 -1.91
N PRO A 195 -12.71 -7.10 -2.22
CA PRO A 195 -13.19 -7.69 -3.47
C PRO A 195 -14.71 -7.66 -3.61
N LEU A 196 -15.44 -7.94 -2.52
CA LEU A 196 -16.89 -7.92 -2.50
C LEU A 196 -17.42 -6.49 -2.64
N HIS A 197 -16.87 -5.55 -1.87
CA HIS A 197 -17.29 -4.16 -1.91
C HIS A 197 -17.03 -3.51 -3.27
N ALA A 198 -15.94 -3.89 -3.93
CA ALA A 198 -15.59 -3.37 -5.25
C ALA A 198 -16.66 -3.66 -6.31
N LEU A 199 -17.44 -4.75 -6.18
CA LEU A 199 -18.57 -5.02 -7.09
C LEU A 199 -19.60 -3.88 -7.11
N ALA A 200 -19.75 -3.14 -6.01
CA ALA A 200 -20.70 -2.03 -5.89
C ALA A 200 -20.19 -0.71 -6.52
N MET A 201 -18.92 -0.63 -6.92
CA MET A 201 -18.34 0.55 -7.54
C MET A 201 -19.09 0.90 -8.83
N LEU A 202 -19.58 2.13 -8.92
CA LEU A 202 -20.33 2.66 -10.07
C LEU A 202 -21.55 1.81 -10.46
N LYS A 203 -22.20 1.14 -9.48
CA LYS A 203 -23.39 0.29 -9.73
C LYS A 203 -24.63 1.07 -10.19
N MET A 204 -24.66 2.38 -10.00
CA MET A 204 -25.73 3.26 -10.50
C MET A 204 -25.33 3.82 -11.87
N ALA A 205 -26.16 3.52 -12.88
CA ALA A 205 -25.96 3.96 -14.25
C ALA A 205 -25.85 5.49 -14.35
N ARG A 206 -25.02 5.95 -15.27
CA ARG A 206 -24.70 7.36 -15.52
C ARG A 206 -24.11 7.48 -16.92
N ASP A 207 -23.90 8.71 -17.36
CA ASP A 207 -23.27 8.95 -18.66
C ASP A 207 -21.91 8.24 -18.78
N GLY A 208 -21.71 7.54 -19.89
CA GLY A 208 -20.51 6.74 -20.18
C GLY A 208 -20.31 5.46 -19.35
N ILE A 209 -21.18 5.14 -18.37
CA ILE A 209 -21.00 3.99 -17.49
C ILE A 209 -22.24 3.09 -17.43
N GLU A 210 -22.02 1.82 -17.75
CA GLU A 210 -23.03 0.78 -17.90
C GLU A 210 -22.79 -0.35 -16.90
N PRO A 211 -23.47 -0.34 -15.74
CA PRO A 211 -23.39 -1.41 -14.75
C PRO A 211 -23.89 -2.74 -15.33
N VAL A 212 -23.25 -3.86 -14.97
CA VAL A 212 -23.71 -5.19 -15.40
C VAL A 212 -25.07 -5.54 -14.78
N GLN A 213 -25.28 -5.11 -13.53
CA GLN A 213 -26.57 -5.22 -12.84
C GLN A 213 -26.87 -3.88 -12.14
N PRO A 214 -27.65 -2.97 -12.78
CA PRO A 214 -27.94 -1.66 -12.21
C PRO A 214 -28.46 -1.73 -10.76
N GLY A 215 -27.83 -0.97 -9.87
CA GLY A 215 -28.13 -0.94 -8.43
C GLY A 215 -27.40 -2.00 -7.59
N SER A 216 -26.73 -2.97 -8.22
CA SER A 216 -26.04 -4.08 -7.52
C SER A 216 -24.58 -4.24 -7.94
N VAL A 217 -24.31 -4.44 -9.24
CA VAL A 217 -22.98 -4.73 -9.78
C VAL A 217 -22.58 -3.69 -10.81
N GLY A 218 -21.41 -3.10 -10.60
CA GLY A 218 -20.77 -2.09 -11.43
C GLY A 218 -20.42 -2.52 -12.86
N PRO A 219 -19.67 -1.67 -13.58
CA PRO A 219 -19.40 -1.81 -15.01
C PRO A 219 -18.27 -2.81 -15.33
N LEU A 220 -18.35 -4.04 -14.80
CA LEU A 220 -17.28 -5.04 -14.95
C LEU A 220 -16.92 -5.32 -16.42
N LYS A 221 -17.91 -5.34 -17.32
CA LYS A 221 -17.68 -5.50 -18.76
C LYS A 221 -16.85 -4.36 -19.36
N GLN A 222 -17.11 -3.11 -18.98
CA GLN A 222 -16.32 -1.97 -19.46
C GLN A 222 -14.89 -2.02 -18.90
N ILE A 223 -14.73 -2.44 -17.64
CA ILE A 223 -13.44 -2.66 -17.00
C ILE A 223 -12.63 -3.73 -17.75
N GLU A 224 -13.25 -4.85 -18.12
CA GLU A 224 -12.61 -5.89 -18.92
C GLU A 224 -12.19 -5.38 -20.31
N VAL A 225 -13.03 -4.60 -20.98
CA VAL A 225 -12.72 -4.02 -22.30
C VAL A 225 -11.51 -3.09 -22.25
N VAL A 226 -11.40 -2.22 -21.24
CA VAL A 226 -10.22 -1.34 -21.12
C VAL A 226 -8.97 -2.13 -20.75
N LYS A 227 -9.08 -3.15 -19.89
CA LYS A 227 -7.94 -4.04 -19.55
C LYS A 227 -7.46 -4.85 -20.76
N ALA A 228 -8.37 -5.28 -21.63
CA ALA A 228 -8.06 -6.05 -22.82
C ALA A 228 -7.17 -5.30 -23.83
N LYS A 229 -7.00 -3.97 -23.67
CA LYS A 229 -6.03 -3.19 -24.47
C LYS A 229 -4.57 -3.46 -24.11
N GLY A 230 -4.29 -4.17 -23.02
CA GLY A 230 -2.94 -4.64 -22.68
C GLY A 230 -2.05 -3.63 -21.94
N PHE A 231 -2.58 -2.46 -21.57
CA PHE A 231 -1.88 -1.45 -20.76
C PHE A 231 -2.53 -1.32 -19.38
N PRO A 232 -1.78 -0.87 -18.34
CA PRO A 232 -2.38 -0.48 -17.07
C PRO A 232 -3.47 0.57 -17.27
N VAL A 233 -4.48 0.56 -16.40
CA VAL A 233 -5.66 1.41 -16.54
C VAL A 233 -5.56 2.61 -15.59
N ALA A 234 -5.84 3.81 -16.10
CA ALA A 234 -6.00 5.00 -15.29
C ALA A 234 -7.48 5.31 -15.06
N TYR A 235 -7.87 5.55 -13.81
CA TYR A 235 -9.17 6.13 -13.51
C TYR A 235 -9.13 7.63 -13.84
N VAL A 236 -10.01 8.10 -14.74
CA VAL A 236 -10.00 9.48 -15.20
C VAL A 236 -11.37 10.11 -15.00
N GLY A 237 -11.44 11.33 -14.45
CA GLY A 237 -12.69 12.10 -14.33
C GLY A 237 -12.48 13.59 -14.53
N ASP A 238 -13.56 14.38 -14.53
CA ASP A 238 -13.41 15.85 -14.57
C ASP A 238 -13.21 16.39 -13.15
N VAL A 239 -14.06 15.97 -12.21
CA VAL A 239 -13.90 16.22 -10.78
C VAL A 239 -13.94 14.88 -10.05
N VAL A 240 -12.91 14.53 -9.28
CA VAL A 240 -12.77 13.19 -8.69
C VAL A 240 -12.68 13.22 -7.17
N GLY A 241 -13.43 12.34 -6.52
CA GLY A 241 -13.28 12.04 -5.10
C GLY A 241 -13.95 13.03 -4.14
N THR A 242 -14.91 13.82 -4.61
CA THR A 242 -15.69 14.72 -3.74
C THR A 242 -16.53 13.95 -2.73
N GLY A 243 -16.96 14.63 -1.66
CA GLY A 243 -17.81 14.05 -0.64
C GLY A 243 -17.03 13.47 0.55
N SER A 244 -17.55 12.40 1.12
CA SER A 244 -17.06 11.85 2.40
C SER A 244 -15.70 11.17 2.29
N SER A 245 -14.92 11.22 3.37
CA SER A 245 -13.71 10.41 3.54
C SER A 245 -14.07 8.94 3.78
N ARG A 246 -14.05 8.13 2.72
CA ARG A 246 -14.22 6.67 2.82
C ARG A 246 -13.13 5.98 2.01
N LYS A 247 -12.17 5.35 2.70
CA LYS A 247 -11.04 4.65 2.07
C LYS A 247 -11.50 3.57 1.09
N SER A 248 -12.67 2.99 1.33
CA SER A 248 -13.32 2.02 0.44
C SER A 248 -13.49 2.51 -1.00
N ALA A 249 -13.68 3.80 -1.24
CA ALA A 249 -13.74 4.34 -2.61
C ALA A 249 -12.41 4.12 -3.36
N THR A 250 -11.28 4.46 -2.72
CA THR A 250 -9.94 4.17 -3.24
C THR A 250 -9.71 2.66 -3.34
N ASN A 251 -10.08 1.89 -2.32
CA ASN A 251 -9.91 0.43 -2.35
C ASN A 251 -10.61 -0.21 -3.56
N SER A 252 -11.83 0.22 -3.90
CA SER A 252 -12.56 -0.31 -5.07
C SER A 252 -11.86 0.04 -6.39
N VAL A 253 -11.39 1.28 -6.54
CA VAL A 253 -10.65 1.71 -7.75
C VAL A 253 -9.37 0.89 -7.89
N LEU A 254 -8.58 0.77 -6.81
CA LEU A 254 -7.32 0.03 -6.83
C LEU A 254 -7.53 -1.50 -6.92
N TRP A 255 -8.65 -2.02 -6.46
CA TRP A 255 -8.99 -3.43 -6.67
C TRP A 255 -9.05 -3.76 -8.17
N PHE A 256 -9.67 -2.88 -8.96
CA PHE A 256 -9.73 -3.09 -10.40
C PHE A 256 -8.45 -2.66 -11.13
N PHE A 257 -7.79 -1.58 -10.73
CA PHE A 257 -6.76 -0.93 -11.56
C PHE A 257 -5.37 -0.80 -10.92
N GLY A 258 -5.22 -1.25 -9.68
CA GLY A 258 -3.94 -1.34 -8.98
C GLY A 258 -3.30 -2.72 -9.11
N ASP A 259 -2.18 -2.86 -8.41
CA ASP A 259 -1.31 -4.04 -8.40
C ASP A 259 -1.51 -4.86 -7.13
N ASP A 260 -1.35 -6.17 -7.25
CA ASP A 260 -1.33 -7.06 -6.09
C ASP A 260 -0.12 -6.75 -5.20
N ILE A 261 -0.35 -6.76 -3.89
CA ILE A 261 0.71 -6.60 -2.91
C ILE A 261 1.21 -8.01 -2.53
N PRO A 262 2.50 -8.34 -2.74
CA PRO A 262 3.01 -9.66 -2.41
C PRO A 262 2.69 -10.05 -0.96
N PHE A 263 2.18 -11.28 -0.78
CA PHE A 263 1.86 -11.87 0.52
C PHE A 263 0.74 -11.19 1.32
N VAL A 264 0.05 -10.19 0.74
CA VAL A 264 -1.07 -9.50 1.39
C VAL A 264 -2.37 -9.81 0.65
N PRO A 265 -3.24 -10.67 1.21
CA PRO A 265 -4.46 -11.07 0.53
C PRO A 265 -5.45 -9.93 0.38
N ASN A 266 -6.15 -9.91 -0.76
CA ASN A 266 -7.36 -9.11 -1.02
C ASN A 266 -7.16 -7.60 -0.87
N LYS A 267 -5.94 -7.11 -1.05
CA LYS A 267 -5.62 -5.67 -1.05
C LYS A 267 -4.67 -5.38 -2.20
N ARG A 268 -4.90 -4.24 -2.85
CA ARG A 268 -4.08 -3.72 -3.94
C ARG A 268 -3.58 -2.33 -3.63
N ALA A 269 -2.45 -1.97 -4.23
CA ALA A 269 -1.80 -0.67 -4.13
C ALA A 269 -1.44 -0.17 -5.54
N GLY A 270 -0.76 0.97 -5.65
CA GLY A 270 -0.34 1.48 -6.95
C GLY A 270 -1.52 2.06 -7.75
N GLY A 271 -1.44 1.97 -9.07
CA GLY A 271 -2.47 2.49 -9.99
C GLY A 271 -2.40 4.01 -10.24
N PHE A 272 -3.27 4.47 -11.14
CA PHE A 272 -3.23 5.83 -11.69
C PHE A 272 -4.60 6.51 -11.59
N CYS A 273 -4.62 7.76 -11.16
CA CYS A 273 -5.86 8.53 -11.01
C CYS A 273 -5.66 9.96 -11.50
N PHE A 274 -6.39 10.33 -12.53
CA PHE A 274 -6.28 11.64 -13.15
C PHE A 274 -7.61 12.38 -13.08
N GLY A 275 -7.54 13.68 -12.84
CA GLY A 275 -8.73 14.52 -12.91
C GLY A 275 -8.40 15.96 -13.21
N THR A 276 -9.32 16.68 -13.86
CA THR A 276 -9.18 18.15 -13.96
C THR A 276 -9.15 18.77 -12.56
N LYS A 277 -9.92 18.20 -11.63
CA LYS A 277 -9.77 18.40 -10.20
C LYS A 277 -9.93 17.11 -9.40
N ILE A 278 -9.16 16.98 -8.32
CA ILE A 278 -9.22 15.88 -7.37
C ILE A 278 -9.41 16.48 -5.97
N ALA A 279 -10.43 16.01 -5.26
CA ALA A 279 -10.69 16.48 -3.90
C ALA A 279 -9.50 16.15 -2.97
N PRO A 280 -9.06 17.08 -2.09
CA PRO A 280 -7.82 16.91 -1.32
C PRO A 280 -7.75 15.64 -0.48
N ILE A 281 -8.86 15.22 0.14
CA ILE A 281 -8.92 14.00 0.95
C ILE A 281 -8.69 12.76 0.09
N PHE A 282 -9.33 12.71 -1.08
CA PHE A 282 -9.20 11.59 -2.01
C PHE A 282 -7.80 11.55 -2.62
N TYR A 283 -7.23 12.71 -2.98
CA TYR A 283 -5.83 12.83 -3.43
C TYR A 283 -4.88 12.19 -2.42
N ASN A 284 -4.99 12.59 -1.14
CA ASN A 284 -4.17 12.04 -0.06
C ASN A 284 -4.39 10.53 0.13
N THR A 285 -5.62 10.05 -0.03
CA THR A 285 -5.93 8.61 0.11
C THR A 285 -5.29 7.79 -1.02
N MET A 286 -5.24 8.34 -2.24
CA MET A 286 -4.59 7.72 -3.40
C MET A 286 -3.06 7.67 -3.22
N GLU A 287 -2.41 8.79 -2.84
CA GLU A 287 -0.95 8.81 -2.63
C GLU A 287 -0.53 7.95 -1.42
N ASP A 288 -1.33 7.89 -0.35
CA ASP A 288 -1.08 7.00 0.80
C ASP A 288 -1.13 5.52 0.40
N ALA A 289 -1.95 5.17 -0.61
CA ALA A 289 -2.09 3.83 -1.14
C ALA A 289 -1.08 3.48 -2.26
N GLY A 290 -0.13 4.37 -2.55
CA GLY A 290 0.91 4.16 -3.56
C GLY A 290 0.48 4.48 -4.99
N ALA A 291 -0.74 5.00 -5.19
CA ALA A 291 -1.19 5.45 -6.50
C ALA A 291 -0.50 6.75 -6.92
N LEU A 292 -0.54 7.06 -8.22
CA LEU A 292 -0.10 8.33 -8.78
C LEU A 292 -1.33 9.22 -9.13
N PRO A 293 -1.82 10.06 -8.19
CA PRO A 293 -2.82 11.07 -8.48
C PRO A 293 -2.20 12.29 -9.18
N ILE A 294 -2.77 12.74 -10.31
CA ILE A 294 -2.31 13.95 -11.01
C ILE A 294 -3.52 14.81 -11.41
N GLU A 295 -3.44 16.11 -11.16
CA GLU A 295 -4.41 17.07 -11.68
C GLU A 295 -3.98 17.63 -13.04
N PHE A 296 -4.77 17.43 -14.09
CA PHE A 296 -4.60 18.03 -15.41
C PHE A 296 -5.91 18.06 -16.19
N ASP A 297 -6.00 18.89 -17.23
CA ASP A 297 -7.23 18.95 -18.05
C ASP A 297 -7.54 17.61 -18.74
N CYS A 298 -8.61 16.96 -18.28
CA CYS A 298 -9.06 15.67 -18.76
C CYS A 298 -10.21 15.76 -19.78
N THR A 299 -10.60 16.96 -20.25
CA THR A 299 -11.77 17.14 -21.14
C THR A 299 -11.61 16.42 -22.48
N ASN A 300 -10.38 16.34 -23.01
CA ASN A 300 -10.11 15.68 -24.29
C ASN A 300 -9.79 14.18 -24.17
N LEU A 301 -10.06 13.55 -23.01
CA LEU A 301 -9.87 12.12 -22.80
C LEU A 301 -11.22 11.38 -22.78
N ALA A 302 -11.32 10.33 -23.58
CA ALA A 302 -12.47 9.45 -23.69
C ALA A 302 -12.18 8.04 -23.14
N MET A 303 -13.24 7.30 -22.85
CA MET A 303 -13.16 5.91 -22.42
C MET A 303 -12.40 5.07 -23.47
N GLY A 304 -11.40 4.33 -23.01
CA GLY A 304 -10.58 3.45 -23.83
C GLY A 304 -9.43 4.14 -24.57
N ASP A 305 -9.26 5.46 -24.47
CA ASP A 305 -8.09 6.11 -25.06
C ASP A 305 -6.78 5.53 -24.51
N VAL A 306 -5.74 5.48 -25.34
CA VAL A 306 -4.39 5.09 -24.91
C VAL A 306 -3.50 6.32 -24.93
N ILE A 307 -2.90 6.62 -23.78
CA ILE A 307 -2.07 7.82 -23.56
C ILE A 307 -0.70 7.44 -23.03
N ASP A 308 0.29 8.26 -23.35
CA ASP A 308 1.61 8.25 -22.74
C ASP A 308 1.72 9.44 -21.78
N VAL A 309 1.91 9.13 -20.50
CA VAL A 309 2.14 10.11 -19.44
C VAL A 309 3.63 10.15 -19.14
N TYR A 310 4.21 11.35 -19.09
CA TYR A 310 5.62 11.57 -18.75
C TYR A 310 5.70 12.31 -17.40
N PRO A 311 5.81 11.59 -16.26
CA PRO A 311 5.69 12.17 -14.92
C PRO A 311 6.74 13.24 -14.62
N TYR A 312 7.95 13.07 -15.15
CA TYR A 312 9.08 13.97 -14.94
C TYR A 312 9.05 15.19 -15.85
N GLU A 313 8.46 15.07 -17.03
CA GLU A 313 8.34 16.17 -18.00
C GLU A 313 7.05 16.97 -17.83
N GLY A 314 6.06 16.45 -17.11
CA GLY A 314 4.78 17.13 -16.90
C GLY A 314 3.94 17.21 -18.18
N LYS A 315 3.90 16.13 -18.98
CA LYS A 315 3.13 16.10 -20.24
C LYS A 315 2.38 14.79 -20.45
N VAL A 316 1.25 14.88 -21.16
CA VAL A 316 0.43 13.75 -21.60
C VAL A 316 0.26 13.85 -23.11
N VAL A 317 0.52 12.74 -23.82
CA VAL A 317 0.34 12.65 -25.27
C VAL A 317 -0.51 11.43 -25.64
N ARG A 318 -1.09 11.43 -26.84
CA ARG A 318 -1.69 10.24 -27.45
C ARG A 318 -0.59 9.23 -27.79
N HIS A 319 -0.76 7.96 -27.42
CA HIS A 319 0.29 6.93 -27.56
C HIS A 319 0.82 6.77 -29.00
N ASP A 320 -0.07 6.72 -30.00
CA ASP A 320 0.32 6.45 -31.39
C ASP A 320 0.69 7.70 -32.19
N SER A 321 0.00 8.83 -31.95
CA SER A 321 0.22 10.05 -32.74
C SER A 321 1.29 10.98 -32.14
N GLY A 322 1.59 10.83 -30.85
CA GLY A 322 2.43 11.78 -30.10
C GLY A 322 1.80 13.16 -29.93
N GLU A 323 0.52 13.33 -30.31
CA GLU A 323 -0.21 14.59 -30.13
C GLU A 323 -0.31 14.92 -28.65
N VAL A 324 0.11 16.13 -28.28
CA VAL A 324 0.01 16.62 -26.91
C VAL A 324 -1.46 16.80 -26.53
N VAL A 325 -1.90 16.06 -25.53
CA VAL A 325 -3.24 16.19 -24.97
C VAL A 325 -3.26 17.34 -23.96
N THR A 326 -2.27 17.37 -23.06
CA THR A 326 -2.16 18.39 -22.01
C THR A 326 -0.78 18.39 -21.36
N THR A 327 -0.51 19.40 -20.55
CA THR A 327 0.67 19.53 -19.68
C THR A 327 0.23 19.73 -18.23
N PHE A 328 1.08 19.35 -17.29
CA PHE A 328 0.77 19.40 -15.87
C PHE A 328 2.03 19.64 -15.03
N GLU A 329 1.80 20.03 -13.78
CA GLU A 329 2.83 20.05 -12.75
C GLU A 329 2.43 19.07 -11.65
N LEU A 330 3.41 18.31 -11.15
CA LEU A 330 3.18 17.51 -9.95
C LEU A 330 2.99 18.44 -8.76
N LYS A 331 2.05 18.11 -7.88
CA LYS A 331 1.84 18.84 -6.62
C LYS A 331 3.11 18.94 -5.76
N THR A 332 3.97 17.93 -5.86
CA THR A 332 5.30 17.88 -5.25
C THR A 332 6.14 16.83 -5.98
N PRO A 333 7.45 17.05 -6.21
CA PRO A 333 8.32 16.01 -6.76
C PRO A 333 8.46 14.79 -5.83
N VAL A 334 8.18 14.96 -4.53
CA VAL A 334 8.20 13.87 -3.54
C VAL A 334 7.18 12.79 -3.87
N LEU A 335 6.11 13.10 -4.62
CA LEU A 335 5.11 12.13 -5.04
C LEU A 335 5.71 10.93 -5.79
N LEU A 336 6.80 11.13 -6.53
CA LEU A 336 7.48 10.04 -7.24
C LEU A 336 8.20 9.09 -6.28
N ASP A 337 8.75 9.60 -5.16
CA ASP A 337 9.27 8.75 -4.09
C ASP A 337 8.15 7.99 -3.38
N GLU A 338 6.99 8.63 -3.20
CA GLU A 338 5.82 8.01 -2.56
C GLU A 338 5.34 6.81 -3.37
N VAL A 339 5.19 6.98 -4.69
CA VAL A 339 4.83 5.89 -5.60
C VAL A 339 5.88 4.77 -5.57
N ARG A 340 7.17 5.11 -5.68
CA ARG A 340 8.26 4.12 -5.61
C ARG A 340 8.25 3.34 -4.31
N ALA A 341 7.99 4.00 -3.18
CA ALA A 341 7.91 3.36 -1.87
C ALA A 341 6.69 2.44 -1.72
N GLY A 342 5.70 2.52 -2.62
CA GLY A 342 4.41 1.85 -2.52
C GLY A 342 3.41 2.59 -1.63
N GLY A 343 3.59 3.91 -1.48
CA GLY A 343 2.72 4.80 -0.71
C GLY A 343 3.51 5.83 0.08
N ARG A 344 2.87 6.97 0.35
CA ARG A 344 3.41 8.02 1.22
C ARG A 344 3.70 7.53 2.64
N ILE A 345 2.81 6.71 3.22
CA ILE A 345 3.01 6.15 4.57
C ILE A 345 4.27 5.27 4.63
N PRO A 346 4.46 4.25 3.76
CA PRO A 346 5.71 3.51 3.67
C PRO A 346 6.95 4.39 3.48
N LEU A 347 6.87 5.44 2.65
CA LEU A 347 7.97 6.37 2.44
C LEU A 347 8.38 7.07 3.75
N ILE A 348 7.41 7.63 4.49
CA ILE A 348 7.69 8.35 5.75
C ILE A 348 8.35 7.40 6.76
N VAL A 349 7.78 6.21 6.96
CA VAL A 349 8.31 5.22 7.90
C VAL A 349 9.71 4.77 7.50
N GLY A 350 9.90 4.38 6.23
CA GLY A 350 11.18 3.90 5.73
C GLY A 350 12.26 4.98 5.71
N ARG A 351 11.91 6.23 5.37
CA ARG A 351 12.83 7.37 5.44
C ARG A 351 13.28 7.62 6.88
N GLY A 352 12.35 7.62 7.83
CA GLY A 352 12.67 7.74 9.25
C GLY A 352 13.56 6.60 9.76
N LEU A 353 13.33 5.37 9.30
CA LEU A 353 14.20 4.22 9.59
C LEU A 353 15.62 4.42 9.05
N THR A 354 15.75 4.87 7.79
CA THR A 354 17.04 5.21 7.18
C THR A 354 17.76 6.32 7.94
N GLU A 355 17.06 7.39 8.32
CA GLU A 355 17.65 8.50 9.08
C GLU A 355 18.15 8.06 10.46
N LYS A 356 17.36 7.25 11.18
CA LYS A 356 17.78 6.66 12.47
C LYS A 356 19.01 5.77 12.30
N ALA A 357 19.05 4.90 11.29
CA ALA A 357 20.18 4.02 11.01
C ALA A 357 21.45 4.82 10.68
N ARG A 358 21.33 5.88 9.87
CA ARG A 358 22.46 6.76 9.53
C ARG A 358 23.00 7.48 10.76
N ALA A 359 22.13 8.02 11.61
CA ALA A 359 22.53 8.66 12.85
C ALA A 359 23.25 7.70 13.79
N GLU A 360 22.74 6.48 13.94
CA GLU A 360 23.35 5.40 14.74
C GLU A 360 24.74 5.00 14.24
N LEU A 361 24.96 5.06 12.92
CA LEU A 361 26.26 4.79 12.27
C LEU A 361 27.18 6.03 12.19
N GLY A 362 26.75 7.20 12.69
CA GLY A 362 27.51 8.44 12.61
C GLY A 362 27.63 9.01 11.18
N LEU A 363 26.73 8.63 10.28
CA LEU A 363 26.67 9.12 8.90
C LEU A 363 25.87 10.43 8.82
N GLY A 364 26.20 11.27 7.84
CA GLY A 364 25.43 12.49 7.55
C GLY A 364 24.03 12.20 6.99
N ALA A 365 23.19 13.23 6.86
CA ALA A 365 21.85 13.12 6.27
C ALA A 365 21.89 12.47 4.87
N SER A 366 20.85 11.71 4.52
CA SER A 366 20.74 11.07 3.21
C SER A 366 20.42 12.08 2.10
N ASP A 367 20.96 11.86 0.91
CA ASP A 367 20.61 12.54 -0.35
C ASP A 367 19.73 11.66 -1.26
N LEU A 368 19.39 10.44 -0.83
CA LEU A 368 18.61 9.47 -1.60
C LEU A 368 17.18 9.93 -1.91
N PHE A 369 16.55 10.64 -0.96
CA PHE A 369 15.15 11.00 -1.04
C PHE A 369 14.97 12.44 -1.55
N ARG A 370 13.99 12.63 -2.44
CA ARG A 370 13.53 13.94 -2.87
C ARG A 370 13.05 14.73 -1.66
N LYS A 371 13.44 16.00 -1.63
CA LYS A 371 13.09 16.93 -0.57
C LYS A 371 11.90 17.78 -1.01
N PRO A 372 10.96 18.09 -0.10
CA PRO A 372 9.93 19.07 -0.38
C PRO A 372 10.59 20.43 -0.60
N GLU A 373 10.07 21.21 -1.55
CA GLU A 373 10.56 22.56 -1.79
C GLU A 373 10.11 23.49 -0.65
N ALA A 374 11.06 24.21 -0.07
CA ALA A 374 10.74 25.23 0.91
C ALA A 374 10.14 26.44 0.18
N PRO A 375 8.92 26.89 0.54
CA PRO A 375 8.35 28.08 -0.05
C PRO A 375 9.19 29.31 0.30
N ALA A 376 9.26 30.27 -0.63
CA ALA A 376 9.98 31.52 -0.42
C ALA A 376 9.44 32.28 0.81
N ASP A 377 10.34 32.92 1.57
CA ASP A 377 9.89 33.78 2.65
C ASP A 377 9.22 35.03 2.09
N SER A 378 7.97 35.23 2.47
CA SER A 378 7.18 36.39 2.07
C SER A 378 7.46 37.64 2.92
N GLY A 379 8.21 37.52 4.02
CA GLY A 379 8.44 38.58 5.01
C GLY A 379 7.19 38.99 5.80
N LYS A 380 6.03 38.36 5.54
CA LYS A 380 4.76 38.63 6.22
C LYS A 380 4.58 37.77 7.46
N GLY A 381 3.72 38.19 8.39
CA GLY A 381 3.32 37.36 9.53
C GLY A 381 2.57 36.08 9.15
N PHE A 382 2.22 35.27 10.15
CA PHE A 382 1.49 34.01 9.98
C PHE A 382 0.00 34.14 10.35
N THR A 383 -0.86 33.43 9.63
CA THR A 383 -2.28 33.27 9.98
C THR A 383 -2.45 32.36 11.20
N LEU A 384 -3.66 32.33 11.78
CA LEU A 384 -3.95 31.46 12.91
C LEU A 384 -3.72 29.97 12.60
N ALA A 385 -4.19 29.50 11.43
CA ALA A 385 -4.00 28.11 11.01
C ALA A 385 -2.52 27.75 10.87
N GLN A 386 -1.71 28.64 10.29
CA GLN A 386 -0.27 28.45 10.14
C GLN A 386 0.45 28.36 11.49
N LYS A 387 0.03 29.19 12.47
CA LYS A 387 0.56 29.15 13.85
C LYS A 387 0.14 27.89 14.59
N MET A 388 -1.10 27.43 14.43
CA MET A 388 -1.59 26.19 15.03
C MET A 388 -0.78 24.99 14.56
N VAL A 389 -0.58 24.85 13.24
CA VAL A 389 0.25 23.79 12.66
C VAL A 389 1.70 23.93 13.10
N GLY A 390 2.26 25.14 13.08
CA GLY A 390 3.63 25.41 13.55
C GLY A 390 3.85 25.00 14.99
N ARG A 391 2.92 25.35 15.89
CA ARG A 391 2.97 24.93 17.30
C ARG A 391 2.91 23.40 17.43
N ALA A 392 2.06 22.73 16.65
CA ALA A 392 1.98 21.27 16.65
C ALA A 392 3.24 20.60 16.11
N CYS A 393 4.04 21.30 15.30
CA CYS A 393 5.36 20.88 14.83
C CYS A 393 6.50 21.29 15.78
N GLY A 394 6.20 21.89 16.94
CA GLY A 394 7.20 22.33 17.92
C GLY A 394 7.87 23.67 17.61
N LEU A 395 7.36 24.46 16.66
CA LEU A 395 7.91 25.79 16.39
C LEU A 395 7.65 26.76 17.56
N PRO A 396 8.56 27.74 17.80
CA PRO A 396 8.38 28.75 18.84
C PRO A 396 7.09 29.55 18.71
N GLU A 397 6.62 30.12 19.82
CA GLU A 397 5.44 30.99 19.81
C GLU A 397 5.61 32.16 18.83
N GLY A 398 4.55 32.45 18.07
CA GLY A 398 4.57 33.48 17.03
C GLY A 398 5.05 33.00 15.65
N GLN A 399 5.72 31.85 15.57
CA GLN A 399 6.11 31.21 14.31
C GLN A 399 4.99 30.32 13.75
N GLY A 400 5.10 29.94 12.47
CA GLY A 400 4.11 29.11 11.79
C GLY A 400 4.68 28.39 10.57
N VAL A 401 3.88 27.51 9.98
CA VAL A 401 4.22 26.79 8.74
C VAL A 401 3.67 27.56 7.53
N ARG A 402 4.48 27.77 6.49
CA ARG A 402 4.06 28.45 5.25
C ARG A 402 3.29 27.49 4.33
N PRO A 403 2.39 27.98 3.46
CA PRO A 403 1.75 27.14 2.45
C PRO A 403 2.79 26.52 1.52
N GLY A 404 2.63 25.23 1.21
CA GLY A 404 3.60 24.46 0.41
C GLY A 404 4.68 23.75 1.22
N THR A 405 4.89 24.13 2.50
CA THR A 405 5.84 23.44 3.37
C THR A 405 5.29 22.08 3.83
N TYR A 406 6.05 21.01 3.60
CA TYR A 406 5.83 19.72 4.25
C TYR A 406 6.08 19.82 5.76
N CYS A 407 5.18 19.25 6.56
CA CYS A 407 5.33 19.22 8.01
C CYS A 407 4.59 18.02 8.61
N GLU A 408 5.02 17.59 9.79
CA GLU A 408 4.45 16.45 10.53
C GLU A 408 3.92 16.93 11.89
N PRO A 409 2.73 17.55 11.93
CA PRO A 409 2.19 18.08 13.18
C PRO A 409 1.83 16.95 14.15
N LYS A 410 2.10 17.14 15.44
CA LYS A 410 1.64 16.25 16.51
C LYS A 410 0.10 16.16 16.50
N MET A 411 -0.43 14.95 16.40
CA MET A 411 -1.86 14.69 16.55
C MET A 411 -2.26 14.74 18.03
N THR A 412 -3.10 15.71 18.42
CA THR A 412 -3.61 15.81 19.81
C THR A 412 -4.90 15.00 20.02
N THR A 413 -5.72 14.87 18.98
CA THR A 413 -7.01 14.17 19.05
C THR A 413 -7.27 13.49 17.72
N VAL A 414 -7.68 12.22 17.75
CA VAL A 414 -8.03 11.42 16.57
C VAL A 414 -9.45 10.88 16.79
N GLY A 415 -10.35 11.15 15.85
CA GLY A 415 -11.72 10.64 15.87
C GLY A 415 -11.88 9.45 14.93
N SER A 416 -12.65 8.46 15.35
CA SER A 416 -13.05 7.31 14.52
C SER A 416 -14.55 7.07 14.68
N GLN A 417 -15.22 6.71 13.59
CA GLN A 417 -16.66 6.43 13.54
C GLN A 417 -16.91 5.00 13.03
N ASP A 418 -18.12 4.50 13.19
CA ASP A 418 -18.52 3.09 13.04
C ASP A 418 -18.50 2.55 11.60
N THR A 419 -18.69 3.40 10.60
CA THR A 419 -18.67 3.03 9.17
C THR A 419 -17.29 3.10 8.50
N THR A 420 -16.33 3.79 9.12
CA THR A 420 -14.92 3.84 8.66
C THR A 420 -13.99 3.07 9.58
N GLY A 421 -14.33 2.91 10.85
CA GLY A 421 -13.52 2.22 11.86
C GLY A 421 -13.14 0.77 11.52
N PRO A 422 -13.98 -0.01 10.82
CA PRO A 422 -13.61 -1.36 10.38
C PRO A 422 -12.56 -1.43 9.24
N MET A 423 -12.24 -0.33 8.56
CA MET A 423 -11.25 -0.27 7.45
C MET A 423 -9.88 0.17 7.95
#